data_AF-A0A935J6J1-F1
#
_entry.id   AF-A0A935J6J1-F1
#
_cell.length_a   1.000
_cell.length_b   1.000
_cell.length_c   1.000
_cell.angle_alpha   90.00
_cell.angle_beta   90.00
_cell.angle_gamma   90.00
#
_symmetry.space_group_name_H-M   'P 1'
#
loop_
_entity.id
_entity.type
_entity.pdbx_description
1 polymer ?
#
loop_
_entity_poly.entity_id
_entity_poly.type
_entity_poly.pdbx_seq_one_letter_code
_entity_poly.pdbx_strand_id
1 'polypeptide(L)'
;MFNHRLPKLNDVLSVYAVIATMLFAWSALLFFWYLPSWMHFMLIGEIAATFSYVIVASFLEGLSFLLFLLVLCFFLPPEYLRDEFAARGTALTLPIIGMIMIYFRITNENIARIIFSVTGLVISLVIVLLFYFLANNPRIKTALAALADRFTVFLYILIPIFVLSLLSIAVQNIF
;
A
#
# COMPACT_ATOMS: atom_id res chain seq x y z
N MET A 1 13.98 -5.26 26.64
CA MET A 1 13.07 -6.32 26.15
C MET A 1 12.31 -5.94 24.86
N PHE A 2 12.12 -4.65 24.54
CA PHE A 2 11.38 -4.19 23.34
C PHE A 2 12.09 -4.39 21.98
N ASN A 3 13.44 -4.41 21.93
CA ASN A 3 14.19 -4.60 20.68
C ASN A 3 14.00 -5.98 20.02
N HIS A 4 13.39 -6.95 20.69
CA HIS A 4 13.13 -8.27 20.13
C HIS A 4 11.70 -8.43 19.57
N ARG A 5 10.91 -7.36 19.42
CA ARG A 5 9.55 -7.46 18.85
C ARG A 5 9.42 -6.88 17.45
N LEU A 6 10.30 -5.96 17.06
CA LEU A 6 10.24 -5.35 15.73
C LEU A 6 11.05 -6.17 14.71
N PRO A 7 10.59 -6.20 13.44
CA PRO A 7 11.34 -6.77 12.32
C PRO A 7 12.55 -5.90 11.97
N LYS A 8 13.45 -6.42 11.13
CA LYS A 8 14.63 -5.67 10.67
C LYS A 8 14.18 -4.53 9.75
N LEU A 9 14.87 -3.39 9.81
CA LEU A 9 14.55 -2.22 8.98
C LEU A 9 14.53 -2.53 7.48
N ASN A 10 15.42 -3.40 7.00
CA ASN A 10 15.44 -3.82 5.60
C ASN A 10 14.13 -4.53 5.20
N ASP A 11 13.62 -5.42 6.05
CA ASP A 11 12.36 -6.13 5.78
C ASP A 11 11.17 -5.15 5.80
N VAL A 12 11.19 -4.18 6.70
CA VAL A 12 10.19 -3.10 6.78
C VAL A 12 10.20 -2.26 5.52
N LEU A 13 11.38 -1.85 5.06
CA LEU A 13 11.55 -1.06 3.84
C LEU A 13 11.07 -1.83 2.61
N SER A 14 11.37 -3.12 2.48
CA SER A 14 10.90 -3.93 1.34
C SER A 14 9.38 -4.07 1.32
N VAL A 15 8.73 -4.30 2.47
CA VAL A 15 7.25 -4.36 2.53
C VAL A 15 6.66 -2.98 2.21
N TYR A 16 7.22 -1.91 2.77
CA TYR A 16 6.80 -0.55 2.46
C TYR A 16 6.94 -0.22 0.97
N ALA A 17 8.00 -0.69 0.32
CA ALA A 17 8.20 -0.48 -1.10
C ALA A 17 7.06 -1.10 -1.95
N VAL A 18 6.61 -2.30 -1.58
CA VAL A 18 5.44 -2.94 -2.23
C VAL A 18 4.19 -2.09 -2.02
N ILE A 19 3.89 -1.71 -0.78
CA ILE A 19 2.72 -0.90 -0.43
C ILE A 19 2.73 0.42 -1.23
N ALA A 20 3.82 1.18 -1.13
CA ALA A 20 3.98 2.48 -1.77
C ALA A 20 3.85 2.37 -3.29
N THR A 21 4.46 1.36 -3.92
CA THR A 21 4.38 1.18 -5.37
C THR A 21 2.98 0.81 -5.83
N MET A 22 2.27 -0.08 -5.12
CA MET A 22 0.91 -0.44 -5.46
C MET A 22 -0.05 0.75 -5.34
N LEU A 23 0.01 1.47 -4.22
CA LEU A 23 -0.83 2.65 -3.99
C LEU A 23 -0.52 3.74 -5.00
N PHE A 24 0.77 4.03 -5.25
CA PHE A 24 1.16 5.02 -6.26
C PHE A 24 0.69 4.62 -7.66
N ALA A 25 0.90 3.37 -8.08
CA ALA A 25 0.49 2.91 -9.41
C ALA A 25 -1.03 3.04 -9.61
N TRP A 26 -1.81 2.71 -8.58
CA TRP A 26 -3.26 2.87 -8.60
C TRP A 26 -3.71 4.33 -8.62
N SER A 27 -3.16 5.16 -7.72
CA SER A 27 -3.47 6.59 -7.68
C SER A 27 -3.07 7.30 -8.97
N ALA A 28 -1.94 6.92 -9.58
CA ALA A 28 -1.53 7.41 -10.89
C ALA A 28 -2.50 6.97 -11.98
N LEU A 29 -2.93 5.71 -11.99
CA LEU A 29 -3.91 5.21 -12.96
C LEU A 29 -5.23 5.98 -12.87
N LEU A 30 -5.75 6.20 -11.66
CA LEU A 30 -6.94 7.01 -11.44
C LEU A 30 -6.73 8.46 -11.87
N PHE A 31 -5.58 9.06 -11.53
CA PHE A 31 -5.24 10.40 -11.95
C PHE A 31 -5.26 10.53 -13.48
N PHE A 32 -4.59 9.62 -14.19
CA PHE A 32 -4.59 9.59 -15.66
C PHE A 32 -5.96 9.31 -16.27
N TRP A 33 -6.83 8.59 -15.55
CA TRP A 33 -8.21 8.37 -15.97
C TRP A 33 -9.03 9.67 -15.95
N TYR A 34 -8.84 10.53 -14.95
CA TYR A 34 -9.54 11.82 -14.83
C TYR A 34 -8.84 12.96 -15.57
N LEU A 35 -7.56 12.82 -15.90
CA LEU A 35 -6.75 13.86 -16.52
C LEU A 35 -7.37 14.46 -17.81
N PRO A 36 -7.93 13.69 -18.76
CA PRO A 36 -8.54 14.26 -19.96
C PRO A 36 -9.73 15.18 -19.67
N SER A 37 -10.52 14.86 -18.63
CA SER A 37 -11.62 15.71 -18.19
C SER A 37 -11.09 17.00 -17.57
N TRP A 38 -10.11 16.91 -16.68
CA TRP A 38 -9.53 18.10 -16.03
C TRP A 38 -8.85 19.05 -17.02
N MET A 39 -8.23 18.53 -18.08
CA MET A 39 -7.66 19.39 -19.14
C MET A 39 -8.67 20.32 -19.80
N HIS A 40 -9.97 20.03 -19.73
CA HIS A 40 -11.03 20.90 -20.25
C HIS A 40 -11.50 21.98 -19.25
N PHE A 41 -11.33 21.74 -17.95
CA PHE A 41 -11.94 22.56 -16.90
C PHE A 41 -10.95 23.22 -15.93
N MET A 42 -9.71 22.75 -15.88
CA MET A 42 -8.70 23.18 -14.92
C MET A 42 -7.46 23.73 -15.61
N LEU A 43 -6.83 24.72 -14.97
CA LEU A 43 -5.52 25.22 -15.37
C LEU A 43 -4.43 24.19 -15.05
N ILE A 44 -3.31 24.25 -15.77
CA ILE A 44 -2.15 23.34 -15.57
C ILE A 44 -1.66 23.37 -14.10
N GLY A 45 -1.67 24.55 -13.47
CA GLY A 45 -1.30 24.71 -12.07
C GLY A 45 -2.23 23.97 -11.10
N GLU A 46 -3.54 23.97 -11.36
CA GLU A 46 -4.54 23.26 -10.54
C GLU A 46 -4.43 21.74 -10.72
N ILE A 47 -4.12 21.28 -11.93
CA ILE A 47 -3.85 19.86 -12.20
C ILE A 47 -2.59 19.41 -11.46
N ALA A 48 -1.50 20.20 -11.49
CA ALA A 48 -0.27 19.90 -10.78
C ALA A 48 -0.45 19.92 -9.25
N ALA A 49 -1.26 20.84 -8.74
CA ALA A 49 -1.68 20.88 -7.33
C ALA A 49 -2.41 19.57 -6.95
N THR A 50 -3.43 19.21 -7.72
CA THR A 50 -4.24 18.00 -7.50
C THR A 50 -3.36 16.76 -7.51
N PHE A 51 -2.43 16.65 -8.47
CA PHE A 51 -1.46 15.56 -8.50
C PHE A 51 -0.62 15.50 -7.23
N SER A 52 -0.10 16.65 -6.78
CA SER A 52 0.73 16.74 -5.58
C SER A 52 -0.02 16.24 -4.34
N TYR A 53 -1.27 16.68 -4.16
CA TYR A 53 -2.14 16.21 -3.07
C TYR A 53 -2.40 14.71 -3.13
N VAL A 54 -2.67 14.17 -4.32
CA VAL A 54 -2.86 12.73 -4.52
C VAL A 54 -1.61 11.95 -4.11
N ILE A 55 -0.42 12.36 -4.56
CA ILE A 55 0.83 11.68 -4.20
C ILE A 55 1.09 11.70 -2.70
N VAL A 56 0.90 12.86 -2.05
CA VAL A 56 1.10 12.98 -0.60
C VAL A 56 0.08 12.12 0.17
N ALA A 57 -1.18 12.11 -0.27
CA ALA A 57 -2.21 11.26 0.31
C ALA A 57 -1.85 9.77 0.18
N SER A 58 -1.43 9.31 -1.01
CA SER A 58 -1.00 7.92 -1.23
C SER A 58 0.19 7.52 -0.36
N PHE A 59 1.14 8.44 -0.17
CA PHE A 59 2.30 8.21 0.71
C PHE A 59 1.88 8.04 2.17
N LEU A 60 1.01 8.92 2.68
CA LEU A 60 0.47 8.86 4.04
C LEU A 60 -0.39 7.62 4.27
N GLU A 61 -1.21 7.24 3.29
CA GLU A 61 -1.97 5.99 3.30
C GLU A 61 -1.02 4.78 3.39
N GLY A 62 0.03 4.74 2.57
CA GLY A 62 1.03 3.68 2.61
C GLY A 62 1.76 3.58 3.96
N LEU A 63 2.09 4.73 4.57
CA LEU A 63 2.71 4.78 5.89
C LEU A 63 1.73 4.27 6.96
N SER A 64 0.45 4.62 6.86
CA SER A 64 -0.60 4.13 7.76
C SER A 64 -0.77 2.61 7.67
N PHE A 65 -0.73 2.04 6.45
CA PHE A 65 -0.73 0.58 6.25
C PHE A 65 0.50 -0.09 6.87
N LEU A 66 1.69 0.48 6.67
CA LEU A 66 2.90 -0.05 7.28
C LEU A 66 2.83 -0.02 8.80
N LEU A 67 2.36 1.10 9.38
CA LEU A 67 2.19 1.24 10.82
C LEU A 67 1.20 0.21 11.36
N PHE A 68 0.08 -0.01 10.67
CA PHE A 68 -0.87 -1.06 11.00
C PHE A 68 -0.22 -2.45 11.05
N LEU A 69 0.63 -2.81 10.07
CA LEU A 69 1.35 -4.09 10.09
C LEU A 69 2.39 -4.18 11.20
N LEU A 70 3.09 -3.09 11.52
CA LEU A 70 4.04 -3.06 12.62
C LEU A 70 3.34 -3.22 13.98
N VAL A 71 2.18 -2.58 14.15
CA VAL A 71 1.31 -2.79 15.32
C VAL A 71 0.84 -4.24 15.38
N LEU A 72 0.41 -4.80 14.25
CA LEU A 72 0.01 -6.21 14.15
C LEU A 72 1.17 -7.15 14.55
N CYS A 73 2.40 -6.86 14.11
CA CYS A 73 3.60 -7.59 14.49
C CYS A 73 3.92 -7.50 15.99
N PHE A 74 3.55 -6.40 16.65
CA PHE A 74 3.74 -6.24 18.08
C PHE A 74 2.77 -7.10 18.92
N PHE A 75 1.56 -7.35 18.40
CA PHE A 75 0.53 -8.15 19.05
C PHE A 75 0.62 -9.65 18.74
N LEU A 76 1.04 -10.03 17.52
CA LEU A 76 1.21 -11.44 17.18
C LEU A 76 2.49 -12.04 17.75
N PRO A 77 2.54 -13.38 17.96
CA PRO A 77 3.77 -14.04 18.33
C PRO A 77 4.84 -13.88 17.23
N PRO A 78 6.13 -13.74 17.58
CA PRO A 78 7.21 -13.47 16.63
C PRO A 78 7.28 -14.45 15.45
N GLU A 79 7.00 -15.72 15.71
CA GLU A 79 7.02 -16.83 14.75
C GLU A 79 6.01 -16.66 13.61
N TYR A 80 4.95 -15.85 13.81
CA TYR A 80 3.86 -15.68 12.85
C TYR A 80 4.10 -14.56 11.84
N LEU A 81 4.82 -13.50 12.20
CA LEU A 81 4.98 -12.35 11.29
C LEU A 81 6.39 -11.79 11.28
N ARG A 82 7.10 -11.80 12.40
CA ARG A 82 8.38 -11.11 12.55
C ARG A 82 9.53 -11.81 11.80
N ASP A 83 9.64 -13.12 11.95
CA ASP A 83 10.81 -13.87 11.46
C ASP A 83 10.93 -13.85 9.93
N GLU A 84 9.79 -13.72 9.24
CA GLU A 84 9.69 -13.66 7.78
C GLU A 84 8.85 -12.46 7.34
N PHE A 85 9.08 -11.30 7.98
CA PHE A 85 8.26 -10.10 7.80
C PHE A 85 8.16 -9.66 6.35
N ALA A 86 9.25 -9.74 5.58
CA ALA A 86 9.23 -9.41 4.16
C ALA A 86 8.21 -10.27 3.39
N ALA A 87 8.30 -11.60 3.50
CA ALA A 87 7.41 -12.50 2.77
C ALA A 87 5.95 -12.41 3.25
N ARG A 88 5.74 -12.44 4.57
CA ARG A 88 4.39 -12.49 5.16
C ARG A 88 3.70 -11.13 5.15
N GLY A 89 4.45 -10.06 5.36
CA GLY A 89 3.98 -8.69 5.19
C GLY A 89 3.53 -8.43 3.76
N THR A 90 4.36 -8.80 2.76
CA THR A 90 3.98 -8.68 1.35
C THR A 90 2.78 -9.56 0.97
N ALA A 91 2.71 -10.79 1.49
CA ALA A 91 1.55 -11.67 1.29
C ALA A 91 0.26 -11.06 1.85
N LEU A 92 0.33 -10.35 2.97
CA LEU A 92 -0.80 -9.66 3.58
C LEU A 92 -1.18 -8.38 2.83
N THR A 93 -0.22 -7.57 2.42
CA THR A 93 -0.48 -6.27 1.80
C THR A 93 -1.14 -6.39 0.44
N LEU A 94 -0.66 -7.32 -0.41
CA LEU A 94 -1.16 -7.51 -1.78
C LEU A 94 -2.70 -7.69 -1.84
N PRO A 95 -3.31 -8.66 -1.13
CA PRO A 95 -4.74 -8.87 -1.16
C PRO A 95 -5.51 -7.75 -0.45
N ILE A 96 -5.01 -7.21 0.66
CA ILE A 96 -5.68 -6.12 1.39
C ILE A 96 -5.82 -4.90 0.50
N ILE A 97 -4.70 -4.44 -0.09
CA ILE A 97 -4.67 -3.27 -0.96
C ILE A 97 -5.48 -3.53 -2.23
N GLY A 98 -5.30 -4.68 -2.89
CA GLY A 98 -6.04 -5.02 -4.11
C GLY A 98 -7.55 -5.06 -3.89
N MET A 99 -7.99 -5.51 -2.71
CA MET A 99 -9.40 -5.58 -2.37
C MET A 99 -9.99 -4.19 -2.06
N ILE A 100 -9.23 -3.32 -1.39
CA ILE A 100 -9.63 -1.91 -1.21
C ILE A 100 -9.82 -1.22 -2.57
N MET A 101 -8.92 -1.46 -3.53
CA MET A 101 -9.06 -0.93 -4.89
C MET A 101 -10.33 -1.44 -5.59
N ILE A 102 -10.65 -2.72 -5.44
CA ILE A 102 -11.89 -3.31 -6.00
C ILE A 102 -13.12 -2.68 -5.33
N TYR A 103 -13.09 -2.53 -4.01
CA TYR A 103 -14.17 -1.92 -3.23
C TYR A 103 -14.47 -0.50 -3.71
N PHE A 104 -13.44 0.35 -3.87
CA PHE A 104 -13.59 1.72 -4.38
C PHE A 104 -14.10 1.81 -5.82
N ARG A 105 -13.99 0.73 -6.61
CA ARG A 105 -14.50 0.70 -7.98
C ARG A 105 -15.97 0.30 -8.04
N ILE A 106 -16.46 -0.49 -7.09
CA ILE A 106 -17.84 -1.00 -7.08
C ILE A 106 -18.71 -0.07 -6.23
N THR A 107 -18.82 1.18 -6.66
CA THR A 107 -19.52 2.25 -5.95
C THR A 107 -20.99 2.29 -6.35
N ASN A 108 -21.75 1.31 -5.87
CA ASN A 108 -23.22 1.30 -5.92
C ASN A 108 -23.75 0.94 -4.53
N GLU A 109 -24.43 1.85 -3.84
CA GLU A 109 -24.62 1.82 -2.37
C GLU A 109 -25.26 0.52 -1.84
N ASN A 110 -26.22 -0.05 -2.55
CA ASN A 110 -26.90 -1.29 -2.13
C ASN A 110 -26.05 -2.55 -2.38
N ILE A 111 -25.26 -2.55 -3.46
CA ILE A 111 -24.37 -3.65 -3.81
C ILE A 111 -23.12 -3.62 -2.91
N ALA A 112 -22.65 -2.43 -2.55
CA ALA A 112 -21.47 -2.24 -1.72
C ALA A 112 -21.61 -2.88 -0.33
N ARG A 113 -22.80 -2.82 0.30
CA ARG A 113 -23.02 -3.41 1.64
C ARG A 113 -23.01 -4.94 1.64
N ILE A 114 -23.60 -5.57 0.62
CA ILE A 114 -23.59 -7.03 0.46
C ILE A 114 -22.18 -7.48 0.09
N ILE A 115 -21.53 -6.77 -0.84
CA ILE A 115 -20.15 -7.02 -1.19
C ILE A 115 -19.26 -6.87 0.04
N PHE A 116 -19.38 -5.84 0.87
CA PHE A 116 -18.53 -5.66 2.06
C PHE A 116 -18.63 -6.83 3.05
N SER A 117 -19.85 -7.32 3.31
CA SER A 117 -20.08 -8.47 4.21
C SER A 117 -19.49 -9.77 3.65
N VAL A 118 -19.72 -10.06 2.36
CA VAL A 118 -19.19 -11.25 1.69
C VAL A 118 -17.68 -11.14 1.49
N THR A 119 -17.19 -9.95 1.17
CA THR A 119 -15.77 -9.72 0.92
C THR A 119 -14.96 -9.69 2.20
N GLY A 120 -15.50 -9.29 3.36
CA GLY A 120 -14.85 -9.49 4.66
C GLY A 120 -14.57 -10.97 4.96
N LEU A 121 -15.54 -11.84 4.68
CA LEU A 121 -15.35 -13.30 4.79
C LEU A 121 -14.34 -13.81 3.76
N VAL A 122 -14.41 -13.35 2.51
CA VAL A 122 -13.43 -13.71 1.48
C VAL A 122 -12.03 -13.21 1.85
N ILE A 123 -11.88 -12.01 2.44
CA ILE A 123 -10.60 -11.50 2.95
C ILE A 123 -10.07 -12.44 4.02
N SER A 124 -10.88 -12.75 5.03
CA SER A 124 -10.44 -13.62 6.12
C SER A 124 -10.01 -14.99 5.59
N LEU A 125 -10.76 -15.54 4.63
CA LEU A 125 -10.47 -16.82 3.98
C LEU A 125 -9.21 -16.75 3.11
N VAL A 126 -9.03 -15.68 2.32
CA VAL A 126 -7.83 -15.46 1.50
C VAL A 126 -6.60 -15.25 2.37
N ILE A 127 -6.71 -14.50 3.46
CA ILE A 127 -5.63 -14.31 4.43
C ILE A 127 -5.27 -15.66 5.06
N VAL A 128 -6.25 -16.43 5.54
CA VAL A 128 -6.03 -17.75 6.15
C VAL A 128 -5.39 -18.72 5.15
N LEU A 129 -5.90 -18.77 3.91
CA LEU A 129 -5.32 -19.59 2.84
C LEU A 129 -3.90 -19.15 2.51
N LEU A 130 -3.64 -17.84 2.38
CA LEU A 130 -2.30 -17.32 2.14
C LEU A 130 -1.34 -17.68 3.25
N PHE A 131 -1.75 -17.53 4.52
CA PHE A 131 -0.93 -17.95 5.66
C PHE A 131 -0.66 -19.45 5.65
N TYR A 132 -1.66 -20.28 5.34
CA TYR A 132 -1.50 -21.73 5.22
C TYR A 132 -0.54 -22.11 4.08
N PHE A 133 -0.72 -21.52 2.90
CA PHE A 133 0.15 -21.75 1.74
C PHE A 133 1.57 -21.25 1.96
N LEU A 134 1.74 -20.08 2.60
CA LEU A 134 3.06 -19.56 2.97
C LEU A 134 3.73 -20.47 3.99
N ALA A 135 3.02 -20.92 5.03
CA ALA A 135 3.60 -21.78 6.06
C ALA A 135 4.20 -23.07 5.47
N ASN A 136 3.54 -23.66 4.48
CA ASN A 136 3.93 -24.95 3.92
C ASN A 136 4.87 -24.90 2.71
N ASN A 137 5.00 -23.76 2.01
CA ASN A 137 5.78 -23.68 0.77
C ASN A 137 6.94 -22.67 0.82
N PRO A 138 8.19 -23.11 1.04
CA PRO A 138 9.33 -22.20 1.12
C PRO A 138 9.58 -21.43 -0.18
N ARG A 139 9.23 -22.00 -1.34
CA ARG A 139 9.36 -21.35 -2.65
C ARG A 139 8.52 -20.07 -2.76
N ILE A 140 7.29 -20.09 -2.23
CA ILE A 140 6.40 -18.92 -2.26
C ILE A 140 6.98 -17.82 -1.37
N LYS A 141 7.48 -18.18 -0.17
CA LYS A 141 8.13 -17.23 0.72
C LYS A 141 9.32 -16.54 0.05
N THR A 142 10.22 -17.31 -0.57
CA THR A 142 11.37 -16.76 -1.29
C THR A 142 10.95 -15.88 -2.46
N ALA A 143 9.92 -16.28 -3.22
CA ALA A 143 9.41 -15.50 -4.34
C ALA A 143 8.83 -14.14 -3.87
N LEU A 144 8.05 -14.14 -2.79
CA LEU A 144 7.48 -12.90 -2.23
C LEU A 144 8.54 -11.99 -1.63
N ALA A 145 9.52 -12.54 -0.91
CA ALA A 145 10.63 -11.76 -0.40
C ALA A 145 11.48 -11.15 -1.54
N ALA A 146 11.75 -11.93 -2.59
CA ALA A 146 12.47 -11.44 -3.77
C ALA A 146 11.66 -10.38 -4.55
N LEU A 147 10.34 -10.52 -4.59
CA LEU A 147 9.46 -9.49 -5.14
C LEU A 147 9.60 -8.21 -4.29
N ALA A 148 9.41 -8.30 -2.98
CA ALA A 148 9.52 -7.14 -2.08
C ALA A 148 10.87 -6.42 -2.21
N ASP A 149 11.97 -7.17 -2.30
CA ASP A 149 13.31 -6.63 -2.48
C ASP A 149 13.45 -5.85 -3.79
N ARG A 150 12.93 -6.38 -4.92
CA ARG A 150 12.94 -5.68 -6.22
C ARG A 150 12.12 -4.40 -6.20
N PHE A 151 11.02 -4.38 -5.45
CA PHE A 151 10.18 -3.19 -5.33
C PHE A 151 10.88 -2.04 -4.60
N THR A 152 11.88 -2.34 -3.75
CA THR A 152 12.70 -1.32 -3.07
C THR A 152 13.35 -0.34 -4.05
N VAL A 153 13.62 -0.77 -5.30
CA VAL A 153 14.15 0.11 -6.35
C VAL A 153 13.19 1.27 -6.65
N PHE A 154 11.87 1.04 -6.63
CA PHE A 154 10.89 2.08 -6.90
C PHE A 154 10.84 3.14 -5.80
N LEU A 155 11.21 2.83 -4.55
CA LEU A 155 11.27 3.84 -3.49
C LEU A 155 12.26 4.96 -3.82
N TYR A 156 13.37 4.67 -4.49
CA TYR A 156 14.32 5.70 -4.92
C TYR A 156 13.71 6.70 -5.90
N ILE A 157 12.66 6.32 -6.63
CA ILE A 157 11.92 7.20 -7.55
C ILE A 157 10.77 7.88 -6.81
N LEU A 158 10.04 7.14 -5.98
CA LEU A 158 8.86 7.62 -5.27
C LEU A 158 9.19 8.66 -4.21
N ILE A 159 10.31 8.51 -3.49
CA ILE A 159 10.71 9.46 -2.43
C ILE A 159 10.95 10.86 -3.01
N PRO A 160 11.74 11.06 -4.09
CA PRO A 160 11.86 12.36 -4.73
C PRO A 160 10.53 12.95 -5.19
N ILE A 161 9.66 12.14 -5.81
CA ILE A 161 8.34 12.60 -6.27
C ILE A 161 7.51 13.08 -5.06
N PHE A 162 7.50 12.34 -3.97
CA PHE A 162 6.82 12.74 -2.74
C PHE A 162 7.38 14.06 -2.18
N VAL A 163 8.71 14.21 -2.10
CA VAL A 163 9.34 15.46 -1.62
C VAL A 163 8.95 16.65 -2.49
N LEU A 164 8.98 16.51 -3.81
CA LEU A 164 8.56 17.56 -4.74
C LEU A 164 7.07 17.89 -4.58
N SER A 165 6.21 16.89 -4.45
CA SER A 165 4.78 17.08 -4.19
C SER A 165 4.52 17.81 -2.87
N LEU A 166 5.27 17.46 -1.81
CA LEU A 166 5.14 18.11 -0.51
C LEU A 166 5.60 19.57 -0.55
N LEU A 167 6.70 19.86 -1.24
CA LEU A 167 7.16 21.24 -1.47
C LEU A 167 6.13 22.05 -2.28
N SER A 168 5.56 21.45 -3.33
CA SER A 168 4.50 22.07 -4.14
C SER A 168 3.30 22.47 -3.29
N ILE A 169 2.81 21.57 -2.43
CA ILE A 169 1.72 21.85 -1.48
C ILE A 169 2.12 22.96 -0.49
N ALA A 170 3.33 22.93 0.04
CA ALA A 170 3.80 23.95 0.98
C ALA A 170 3.82 25.35 0.35
N VAL A 171 4.31 25.48 -0.89
CA VAL A 171 4.30 26.74 -1.63
C VAL A 171 2.87 27.25 -1.83
N GLN A 172 1.94 26.40 -2.24
CA GLN A 172 0.54 26.79 -2.47
C GLN A 172 -0.25 27.17 -1.21
N ASN A 173 0.17 26.69 -0.03
CA ASN A 173 -0.49 27.06 1.22
C ASN A 173 0.09 28.35 1.83
N ILE A 174 1.27 28.79 1.39
CA ILE A 174 1.96 29.97 1.91
C ILE A 174 1.67 31.22 1.05
N PHE A 175 1.57 31.06 -0.28
CA PHE A 175 1.32 32.13 -1.24
C PHE A 175 -0.11 32.07 -1.78
#